data_AF-A0A2T6AMM6-F1
#
_entry.id   AF-A0A2T6AMM6-F1
#
_cell.length_a   1.000
_cell.length_b   1.000
_cell.length_c   1.000
_cell.angle_alpha   90.00
_cell.angle_beta   90.00
_cell.angle_gamma   90.00
#
_symmetry.space_group_name_H-M   'P 1'
#
loop_
_entity.id
_entity.type
_entity.pdbx_description
1 polymer ?
#
loop_
_entity_poly.entity_id
_entity_poly.type
_entity_poly.pdbx_seq_one_letter_code
_entity_poly.pdbx_strand_id
1 'polypeptide(L)'
;MDLITPEIGLFFWQTVVFLVLLFLMAKFAWKPILSSIRNREQSINDALASAENARKEMQNLRSDNEQLMKEARAERDAILREARELKEKVIADASEEAKVKADKIVADAKRSIELEKQSAMAELKNHVAELSVEIAEKIVRKELSGKNEQHQMIEKMIGDAKLN
;
A
#
# COMPACT_ATOMS: atom_id res chain seq x y z
N MET A 1 1.12 68.01 -97.74
CA MET A 1 1.83 67.57 -96.51
C MET A 1 0.86 67.74 -95.34
N ASP A 2 -0.27 67.03 -95.36
CA ASP A 2 -1.33 67.16 -94.34
C ASP A 2 -1.34 65.97 -93.37
N LEU A 3 -0.19 65.35 -93.16
CA LEU A 3 -0.06 64.13 -92.36
C LEU A 3 0.64 64.34 -91.01
N ILE A 4 0.86 65.60 -90.59
CA ILE A 4 1.63 65.92 -89.38
C ILE A 4 1.06 67.12 -88.59
N THR A 5 -0.26 67.34 -88.64
CA THR A 5 -0.93 68.12 -87.58
C THR A 5 -1.91 67.19 -86.91
N PRO A 6 -1.72 66.81 -85.63
CA PRO A 6 -2.72 66.03 -84.94
C PRO A 6 -4.03 66.80 -84.98
N GLU A 7 -5.08 66.21 -85.54
CA GLU A 7 -6.41 66.79 -85.47
C GLU A 7 -6.72 67.04 -83.98
N ILE A 8 -6.81 68.31 -83.59
CA ILE A 8 -7.00 68.73 -82.19
C ILE A 8 -8.24 68.04 -81.58
N GLY A 9 -9.23 67.68 -82.41
CA GLY A 9 -10.39 66.89 -82.04
C GLY A 9 -10.08 65.46 -81.56
N LEU A 10 -9.13 64.75 -82.19
CA LEU A 10 -8.72 63.41 -81.79
C LEU A 10 -8.03 63.44 -80.42
N PHE A 11 -7.13 64.41 -80.22
CA PHE A 11 -6.42 64.57 -78.95
C PHE A 11 -7.37 64.95 -77.81
N PHE A 12 -8.36 65.82 -78.07
CA PHE A 12 -9.42 66.15 -77.10
C PHE A 12 -10.21 64.90 -76.69
N TRP A 13 -10.72 64.11 -77.65
CA TRP A 13 -11.52 62.93 -77.33
C TRP A 13 -10.70 61.84 -76.64
N GLN A 14 -9.44 61.64 -77.04
CA GLN A 14 -8.51 60.74 -76.37
C GLN A 14 -8.23 61.16 -74.91
N THR A 15 -8.10 62.46 -74.64
CA THR A 15 -7.91 63.00 -73.29
C THR A 15 -9.16 62.78 -72.43
N VAL A 16 -10.35 63.02 -73.00
CA VAL A 16 -11.64 62.77 -72.32
C VAL A 16 -11.78 61.29 -71.96
N VAL A 17 -11.55 60.39 -72.92
CA VAL A 17 -11.62 58.93 -72.67
C VAL A 17 -10.57 58.49 -71.65
N PHE A 18 -9.35 59.04 -71.70
CA PHE A 18 -8.32 58.75 -70.72
C PHE A 18 -8.72 59.20 -69.31
N LEU A 19 -9.28 60.40 -69.15
CA LEU A 19 -9.76 60.90 -67.86
C LEU A 19 -10.94 60.08 -67.33
N VAL A 20 -11.88 59.68 -68.19
CA VAL A 20 -12.99 58.80 -67.81
C VAL A 20 -12.46 57.43 -67.37
N LEU A 21 -11.53 56.84 -68.11
CA LEU A 21 -10.88 55.58 -67.74
C LEU A 21 -10.12 55.69 -66.41
N LEU A 22 -9.38 56.77 -66.21
CA LEU A 22 -8.64 57.02 -64.98
C LEU A 22 -9.58 57.16 -63.79
N PHE A 23 -10.70 57.88 -63.95
CA PHE A 23 -11.72 58.01 -62.91
C PHE A 23 -12.38 56.66 -62.57
N LEU A 24 -12.69 55.85 -63.59
CA LEU A 24 -13.22 54.50 -63.39
C LEU A 24 -12.19 53.62 -62.69
N MET A 25 -10.92 53.62 -63.09
CA MET A 25 -9.87 52.87 -62.40
C MET A 25 -9.67 53.33 -60.96
N ALA A 26 -9.62 54.65 -60.72
CA ALA A 26 -9.45 55.21 -59.38
C ALA A 26 -10.61 54.79 -58.45
N LYS A 27 -11.84 54.75 -58.96
CA LYS A 27 -13.01 54.35 -58.16
C LYS A 27 -13.13 52.83 -57.98
N PHE A 28 -12.85 52.05 -59.03
CA PHE A 28 -13.09 50.60 -59.04
C PHE A 28 -11.88 49.76 -58.64
N ALA A 29 -10.64 50.15 -58.99
CA ALA A 29 -9.44 49.37 -58.70
C ALA A 29 -8.82 49.68 -57.32
N TRP A 30 -9.02 50.89 -56.79
CA TRP A 30 -8.40 51.28 -55.51
C TRP A 30 -8.95 50.52 -54.30
N LYS A 31 -10.27 50.30 -54.26
CA LYS A 31 -10.95 49.54 -53.20
C LYS A 31 -10.44 48.08 -53.09
N PRO A 32 -10.45 47.25 -54.16
CA PRO A 32 -10.02 45.86 -54.06
C PRO A 32 -8.53 45.73 -53.75
N ILE A 33 -7.66 46.61 -54.25
CA ILE A 33 -6.22 46.58 -53.94
C ILE A 33 -5.99 46.84 -52.45
N LEU A 34 -6.59 47.90 -51.90
CA LEU A 34 -6.43 48.21 -50.48
C LEU A 34 -7.06 47.14 -49.58
N SER A 35 -8.19 46.56 -49.99
CA SER A 35 -8.82 45.44 -49.28
C SER A 35 -7.91 44.22 -49.23
N SER A 36 -7.26 43.85 -50.34
CA SER A 36 -6.36 42.70 -50.38
C SER A 36 -5.12 42.90 -49.50
N ILE A 37 -4.58 44.12 -49.44
CA ILE A 37 -3.46 44.44 -48.56
C ILE A 37 -3.89 44.34 -47.09
N ARG A 38 -5.02 44.94 -46.72
CA ARG A 38 -5.56 44.87 -45.35
C ARG A 38 -5.88 43.43 -44.93
N ASN A 39 -6.49 42.64 -45.80
CA ASN A 39 -6.78 41.24 -45.52
C ASN A 39 -5.50 40.44 -45.26
N ARG A 40 -4.44 40.69 -46.05
CA ARG A 40 -3.14 40.04 -45.86
C ARG A 40 -2.49 40.47 -44.55
N GLU A 41 -2.50 41.77 -44.24
CA GLU A 41 -1.99 42.30 -42.97
C GLU A 41 -2.72 41.69 -41.77
N GLN A 42 -4.05 41.67 -41.82
CA GLN A 42 -4.88 41.07 -40.76
C GLN A 42 -4.59 39.57 -40.62
N SER A 43 -4.53 38.82 -41.71
CA SER A 43 -4.23 37.39 -41.68
C SER A 43 -2.85 37.09 -41.09
N ILE A 44 -1.84 37.92 -41.38
CA ILE A 44 -0.50 37.78 -40.81
C ILE A 44 -0.53 38.08 -39.31
N ASN A 45 -1.20 39.16 -38.90
CA ASN A 45 -1.32 39.53 -37.50
C ASN A 45 -2.07 38.44 -36.70
N ASP A 46 -3.15 37.90 -37.25
CA ASP A 46 -3.93 36.83 -36.62
C ASP A 46 -3.10 35.53 -36.51
N ALA A 47 -2.34 35.18 -37.56
CA ALA A 47 -1.45 34.02 -37.54
C ALA A 47 -0.32 34.18 -36.51
N LEU A 48 0.28 35.37 -36.41
CA LEU A 48 1.32 35.67 -35.42
C LEU A 48 0.77 35.63 -33.99
N ALA A 49 -0.39 36.25 -33.75
CA ALA A 49 -1.06 36.22 -32.46
C ALA A 49 -1.43 34.79 -32.04
N SER A 50 -1.95 33.98 -32.98
CA SER A 50 -2.25 32.57 -32.73
C SER A 50 -0.99 31.77 -32.40
N ALA A 51 0.13 32.03 -33.09
CA ALA A 51 1.39 31.34 -32.83
C ALA A 51 1.98 31.71 -31.46
N GLU A 52 1.89 32.98 -31.06
CA GLU A 52 2.31 33.45 -29.75
C GLU A 52 1.47 32.83 -28.62
N ASN A 53 0.14 32.82 -28.79
CA ASN A 53 -0.76 32.18 -27.83
C ASN A 53 -0.48 30.69 -27.70
N ALA A 54 -0.32 29.97 -28.82
CA ALA A 54 0.02 28.55 -28.81
C ALA A 54 1.37 28.29 -28.10
N ARG A 55 2.37 29.17 -28.30
CA ARG A 55 3.66 29.07 -27.62
C ARG A 55 3.52 29.28 -26.11
N LYS A 56 2.72 30.25 -25.68
CA LYS A 56 2.44 30.53 -24.27
C LYS A 56 1.68 29.38 -23.61
N GLU A 57 0.67 28.83 -24.27
CA GLU A 57 -0.06 27.65 -23.82
C GLU A 57 0.85 26.44 -23.69
N MET A 58 1.72 26.18 -24.67
CA MET A 58 2.71 25.10 -24.56
C MET A 58 3.67 25.30 -23.39
N GLN A 59 4.11 26.52 -23.13
CA GLN A 59 4.99 26.81 -22.00
C GLN A 59 4.28 26.57 -20.67
N ASN A 60 3.03 27.01 -20.54
CA ASN A 60 2.21 26.76 -19.36
C ASN A 60 1.99 25.25 -19.16
N LEU A 61 1.59 24.54 -20.21
CA LEU A 61 1.35 23.09 -20.16
C LEU A 61 2.62 22.32 -19.75
N ARG A 62 3.80 22.75 -20.20
CA ARG A 62 5.07 22.17 -19.76
C ARG A 62 5.33 22.43 -18.28
N SER A 63 5.12 23.65 -17.81
CA SER A 63 5.27 24.01 -16.39
C SER A 63 4.33 23.19 -15.52
N ASP A 64 3.06 23.08 -15.91
CA ASP A 64 2.04 22.31 -15.19
C ASP A 64 2.39 20.82 -15.19
N ASN A 65 2.90 20.29 -16.31
CA ASN A 65 3.34 18.90 -16.37
C ASN A 65 4.55 18.64 -15.47
N GLU A 66 5.53 19.54 -15.47
CA GLU A 66 6.70 19.44 -14.57
C GLU A 66 6.28 19.49 -13.10
N GLN A 67 5.34 20.37 -12.75
CA GLN A 67 4.78 20.45 -11.41
C GLN A 67 4.03 19.16 -11.03
N LEU A 68 3.15 18.67 -11.90
CA LEU A 68 2.40 17.43 -11.69
C LEU A 68 3.35 16.23 -11.51
N MET A 69 4.40 16.15 -12.32
CA MET A 69 5.41 15.10 -12.20
C MET A 69 6.19 15.19 -10.88
N LYS A 70 6.45 16.40 -10.38
CA LYS A 70 7.09 16.61 -9.07
C LYS A 70 6.17 16.22 -7.92
N GLU A 71 4.90 16.59 -7.99
CA GLU A 71 3.87 16.21 -7.01
C GLU A 71 3.68 14.70 -6.98
N ALA A 72 3.53 14.05 -8.13
CA ALA A 72 3.40 12.59 -8.23
C ALA A 72 4.63 11.86 -7.66
N ARG A 73 5.84 12.39 -7.85
CA ARG A 73 7.06 11.83 -7.23
C ARG A 73 7.06 11.99 -5.71
N ALA A 74 6.66 13.16 -5.21
CA ALA A 74 6.57 13.41 -3.79
C ALA A 74 5.54 12.51 -3.11
N GLU A 75 4.37 12.34 -3.72
CA GLU A 75 3.32 11.43 -3.26
C GLU A 75 3.79 9.97 -3.27
N ARG A 76 4.41 9.52 -4.36
CA ARG A 76 5.03 8.18 -4.44
C ARG A 76 6.01 7.95 -3.29
N ASP A 77 6.89 8.91 -3.03
CA ASP A 77 7.90 8.79 -1.99
C ASP A 77 7.29 8.81 -0.57
N ALA A 78 6.18 9.53 -0.39
CA ALA A 78 5.40 9.49 0.85
C ALA A 78 4.76 8.11 1.06
N ILE A 79 4.08 7.57 0.03
CA ILE A 79 3.47 6.24 0.07
C ILE A 79 4.52 5.15 0.37
N LEU A 80 5.69 5.21 -0.29
CA LEU A 80 6.76 4.25 -0.05
C LEU A 80 7.33 4.33 1.37
N ARG A 81 7.38 5.53 1.95
CA ARG A 81 7.83 5.73 3.34
C ARG A 81 6.81 5.16 4.32
N GLU A 82 5.54 5.52 4.15
CA GLU A 82 4.45 5.01 4.98
C GLU A 82 4.35 3.48 4.91
N ALA A 83 4.50 2.89 3.72
CA ALA A 83 4.51 1.44 3.56
C ALA A 83 5.68 0.77 4.30
N ARG A 84 6.85 1.41 4.36
CA ARG A 84 8.01 0.90 5.13
C ARG A 84 7.77 0.99 6.62
N GLU A 85 7.27 2.13 7.10
CA GLU A 85 6.94 2.33 8.51
C GLU A 85 5.86 1.35 8.97
N LEU A 86 4.81 1.16 8.17
CA LEU A 86 3.75 0.19 8.46
C LEU A 86 4.30 -1.25 8.47
N LYS A 87 5.17 -1.60 7.51
CA LYS A 87 5.82 -2.91 7.48
C LYS A 87 6.62 -3.15 8.75
N GLU A 88 7.46 -2.20 9.16
CA GLU A 88 8.27 -2.32 10.37
C GLU A 88 7.40 -2.47 11.61
N LYS A 89 6.32 -1.68 11.70
CA LYS A 89 5.34 -1.77 12.79
C LYS A 89 4.66 -3.15 12.83
N VAL A 90 4.19 -3.66 11.71
CA VAL A 90 3.55 -4.99 11.63
C VAL A 90 4.52 -6.09 12.05
N ILE A 91 5.79 -6.01 11.64
CA ILE A 91 6.82 -6.98 12.04
C ILE A 91 7.09 -6.91 13.54
N ALA A 92 7.17 -5.71 14.11
CA ALA A 92 7.37 -5.51 15.54
C ALA A 92 6.18 -6.06 16.35
N ASP A 93 4.95 -5.68 15.98
CA ASP A 93 3.72 -6.12 16.63
C ASP A 93 3.57 -7.65 16.56
N ALA A 94 3.81 -8.25 15.39
CA ALA A 94 3.77 -9.70 15.21
C ALA A 94 4.85 -10.43 16.02
N SER A 95 6.06 -9.85 16.11
CA SER A 95 7.14 -10.43 16.92
C SER A 95 6.82 -10.39 18.41
N GLU A 96 6.21 -9.29 18.88
CA GLU A 96 5.80 -9.16 20.28
C GLU A 96 4.66 -10.13 20.61
N GLU A 97 3.65 -10.22 19.75
CA GLU A 97 2.56 -11.19 19.92
C GLU A 97 3.08 -12.63 19.92
N ALA A 98 4.05 -12.94 19.05
CA ALA A 98 4.69 -14.26 19.02
C ALA A 98 5.44 -14.57 20.32
N LYS A 99 6.16 -13.60 20.90
CA LYS A 99 6.82 -13.78 22.21
C LYS A 99 5.82 -14.04 23.32
N VAL A 100 4.75 -13.24 23.41
CA VAL A 100 3.69 -13.42 24.41
C VAL A 100 3.06 -14.81 24.29
N LYS A 101 2.78 -15.27 23.08
CA LYS A 101 2.27 -16.64 22.84
C LYS A 101 3.28 -17.70 23.24
N ALA A 102 4.55 -17.54 22.89
CA ALA A 102 5.61 -18.48 23.26
C ALA A 102 5.77 -18.58 24.79
N ASP A 103 5.80 -17.46 25.49
CA ASP A 103 5.88 -17.42 26.95
C ASP A 103 4.68 -18.10 27.62
N LYS A 104 3.47 -17.90 27.07
CA LYS A 104 2.27 -18.59 27.52
C LYS A 104 2.36 -20.10 27.32
N ILE A 105 2.81 -20.55 26.15
CA ILE A 105 2.99 -21.98 25.87
C ILE A 105 4.01 -22.60 26.85
N VAL A 106 5.12 -21.91 27.10
CA VAL A 106 6.14 -22.39 28.05
C VAL A 106 5.60 -22.43 29.48
N ALA A 107 4.82 -21.42 29.90
CA ALA A 107 4.20 -21.39 31.22
C ALA A 107 3.17 -22.53 31.39
N ASP A 108 2.34 -22.76 30.38
CA ASP A 108 1.34 -23.83 30.40
C ASP A 108 2.02 -25.22 30.37
N ALA A 109 3.08 -25.40 29.58
CA ALA A 109 3.88 -26.63 29.57
C ALA A 109 4.51 -26.91 30.95
N LYS A 110 5.09 -25.90 31.60
CA LYS A 110 5.63 -26.05 32.97
C LYS A 110 4.54 -26.44 33.97
N ARG A 111 3.34 -25.87 33.85
CA ARG A 111 2.19 -26.23 34.70
C ARG A 111 1.78 -27.68 34.49
N SER A 112 1.68 -28.14 33.24
CA SER A 112 1.37 -29.54 32.92
C SER A 112 2.42 -30.50 33.46
N ILE A 113 3.71 -30.19 33.32
CA ILE A 113 4.81 -31.00 33.85
C ILE A 113 4.72 -31.12 35.39
N GLU A 114 4.41 -30.03 36.09
CA GLU A 114 4.26 -30.07 37.55
C GLU A 114 3.06 -30.93 37.98
N LEU A 115 1.94 -30.85 37.26
CA LEU A 115 0.78 -31.71 37.50
C LEU A 115 1.10 -33.19 37.24
N GLU A 116 1.77 -33.51 36.13
CA GLU A 116 2.21 -34.87 35.81
C GLU A 116 3.18 -35.41 36.86
N LYS A 117 4.12 -34.59 37.32
CA LYS A 117 5.06 -34.97 38.40
C LYS A 117 4.33 -35.27 39.71
N GLN A 118 3.32 -34.47 40.07
CA GLN A 118 2.51 -34.74 41.26
C GLN A 118 1.73 -36.05 41.13
N SER A 119 1.15 -36.32 39.96
CA SER A 119 0.48 -37.59 39.67
C SER A 119 1.44 -38.78 39.76
N ALA A 120 2.60 -38.69 39.11
CA ALA A 120 3.62 -39.73 39.16
C ALA A 120 4.14 -39.99 40.58
N MET A 121 4.29 -38.94 41.39
CA MET A 121 4.68 -39.07 42.80
C MET A 121 3.59 -39.73 43.64
N ALA A 122 2.31 -39.47 43.36
CA ALA A 122 1.19 -40.13 44.02
C ALA A 122 1.12 -41.62 43.64
N GLU A 123 1.30 -41.95 42.36
CA GLU A 123 1.39 -43.34 41.88
C GLU A 123 2.58 -44.08 42.53
N LEU A 124 3.75 -43.45 42.59
CA LEU A 124 4.93 -44.02 43.24
C LEU A 124 4.67 -44.32 44.72
N LYS A 125 4.03 -43.39 45.45
CA LYS A 125 3.66 -43.61 46.85
C LYS A 125 2.73 -44.79 47.03
N ASN A 126 1.75 -44.95 46.15
CA ASN A 126 0.84 -46.10 46.17
C ASN A 126 1.60 -47.42 45.91
N HIS A 127 2.47 -47.46 44.91
CA HIS A 127 3.31 -48.63 44.63
C HIS A 127 4.23 -49.01 45.80
N VAL A 128 4.85 -48.01 46.45
CA VAL A 128 5.70 -48.25 47.61
C VAL A 128 4.89 -48.74 48.80
N ALA A 129 3.68 -48.21 49.03
CA ALA A 129 2.79 -48.69 50.08
C ALA A 129 2.37 -50.14 49.86
N GLU A 130 1.99 -50.50 48.63
CA GLU A 130 1.63 -51.88 48.25
C GLU A 130 2.79 -52.85 48.46
N LEU A 131 3.99 -52.51 47.97
CA LEU A 131 5.19 -53.32 48.16
C LEU A 131 5.57 -53.46 49.65
N SER A 132 5.38 -52.40 50.44
CA SER A 132 5.64 -52.43 51.89
C SER A 132 4.69 -53.38 52.62
N VAL A 133 3.41 -53.40 52.23
CA VAL A 133 2.41 -54.34 52.77
C VAL A 133 2.77 -55.78 52.37
N GLU A 134 3.17 -56.01 51.11
CA GLU A 134 3.58 -57.34 50.64
C GLU A 134 4.80 -57.87 51.40
N ILE A 135 5.81 -57.02 51.64
CA ILE A 135 6.98 -57.37 52.44
C ILE A 135 6.59 -57.67 53.88
N ALA A 136 5.76 -56.82 54.50
CA ALA A 136 5.27 -57.03 55.86
C ALA A 136 4.50 -58.35 55.99
N GLU A 137 3.62 -58.65 55.04
CA GLU A 137 2.88 -59.92 54.99
C GLU A 137 3.83 -61.12 54.90
N LYS A 138 4.85 -61.03 54.04
CA LYS A 138 5.84 -62.11 53.87
C LYS A 138 6.69 -62.33 55.12
N ILE A 139 7.07 -61.26 55.83
CA ILE A 139 7.78 -61.34 57.11
C ILE A 139 6.87 -61.96 58.18
N VAL A 140 5.63 -61.49 58.32
CA VAL A 140 4.67 -62.02 59.30
C VAL A 140 4.39 -63.51 59.05
N ARG A 141 4.18 -63.93 57.79
CA ARG A 141 4.04 -65.36 57.44
C ARG A 141 5.27 -66.18 57.80
N LYS A 142 6.48 -65.61 57.67
CA LYS A 142 7.74 -66.28 58.03
C LYS A 142 7.89 -66.41 59.55
N GLU A 143 7.61 -65.36 60.31
CA GLU A 143 7.68 -65.39 61.78
C GLU A 143 6.59 -66.28 62.41
N LEU A 144 5.39 -66.33 61.82
CA LEU A 144 4.28 -67.21 62.26
C LEU A 144 4.38 -68.66 61.73
N SER A 145 5.55 -69.08 61.23
CA SER A 145 5.74 -70.44 60.70
C SER A 145 5.99 -71.50 61.79
N GLY A 146 6.31 -71.10 63.03
CA GLY A 146 6.43 -72.00 64.17
C GLY A 146 5.13 -72.19 64.93
N LYS A 147 4.96 -73.39 65.54
CA LYS A 147 3.77 -73.76 66.32
C LYS A 147 3.57 -72.90 67.59
N ASN A 148 4.66 -72.42 68.19
CA ASN A 148 4.60 -71.62 69.42
C ASN A 148 4.16 -70.17 69.14
N GLU A 149 4.66 -69.54 68.07
CA GLU A 149 4.25 -68.17 67.72
C GLU A 149 2.77 -68.12 67.28
N GLN A 150 2.27 -69.14 66.56
CA GLN A 150 0.85 -69.24 66.21
C GLN A 150 -0.06 -69.36 67.43
N HIS A 151 0.32 -70.16 68.44
CA HIS A 151 -0.47 -70.30 69.65
C HIS A 151 -0.56 -69.00 70.45
N GLN A 152 0.56 -68.26 70.58
CA GLN A 152 0.57 -66.94 71.23
C GLN A 152 -0.26 -65.89 70.48
N MET A 153 -0.27 -65.91 69.15
CA MET A 153 -1.11 -65.02 68.34
C MET A 153 -2.60 -65.28 68.59
N ILE A 154 -3.02 -66.55 68.65
CA ILE A 154 -4.40 -66.95 68.92
C ILE A 154 -4.83 -66.53 70.34
N GLU A 155 -3.98 -66.74 71.35
CA GLU A 155 -4.25 -66.26 72.71
C GLU A 155 -4.40 -64.74 72.77
N LYS A 156 -3.55 -63.98 72.08
CA LYS A 156 -3.67 -62.51 71.98
C LYS A 156 -4.95 -62.07 71.28
N MET A 157 -5.31 -62.67 70.14
CA MET A 157 -6.53 -62.32 69.42
C MET A 157 -7.79 -62.62 70.25
N ILE A 158 -7.81 -63.74 70.98
CA ILE A 158 -8.90 -64.08 71.91
C ILE A 158 -8.92 -63.13 73.11
N GLY A 159 -7.76 -62.62 73.54
CA GLY A 159 -7.63 -61.60 74.59
C GLY A 159 -8.20 -60.24 74.17
N ASP A 160 -7.81 -59.73 72.99
CA ASP A 160 -8.27 -58.42 72.48
C ASP A 160 -9.76 -58.45 72.09
N ALA A 161 -10.26 -59.57 71.57
CA ALA A 161 -11.68 -59.74 71.24
C ALA A 161 -12.60 -59.86 72.48
N LYS A 162 -12.04 -60.09 73.67
CA LYS A 162 -12.76 -60.06 74.95
C LYS A 162 -12.69 -58.70 75.65
N LEU A 163 -11.90 -57.75 75.12
CA LEU A 163 -11.70 -56.42 75.68
C LEU A 163 -12.53 -55.32 74.96
N ASN A 164 -13.38 -55.70 74.01
CA ASN A 164 -14.52 -54.92 73.51
C ASN A 164 -15.82 -55.70 73.77
#